data_AF-A0A7G6YGG0-F1
#
_entry.id   AF-A0A7G6YGG0-F1
#
_cell.length_a   1.000
_cell.length_b   1.000
_cell.length_c   1.000
_cell.angle_alpha   90.00
_cell.angle_beta   90.00
_cell.angle_gamma   90.00
#
_symmetry.space_group_name_H-M   'P 1'
#
loop_
_entity.id
_entity.type
_entity.pdbx_description
1 polymer ?
#
loop_
_entity_poly.entity_id
_entity_poly.type
_entity_poly.pdbx_seq_one_letter_code
_entity_poly.pdbx_strand_id
1 'polypeptide(L)'
;MGRTVGVDPDRLSAGAKALKGVTSGPRPSADESSGFGSRVAGEAVSRYEAYWVRGQTAVDDLVAGLAGALVQAAESYPRRDAEDADRFAGDRGGFYGF
;
A
#
# COMPACT_ATOMS: atom_id res chain seq x y z
N MET A 1 22.82 16.00 17.06
CA MET A 1 21.91 14.92 17.54
C MET A 1 20.79 14.78 16.52
N GLY A 2 20.92 13.83 15.57
CA GLY A 2 19.87 13.56 14.59
C GLY A 2 18.68 12.91 15.27
N ARG A 3 17.48 13.47 15.07
CA ARG A 3 16.23 12.90 15.55
C ARG A 3 16.06 11.54 14.86
N THR A 4 16.33 10.44 15.55
CA THR A 4 15.91 9.10 15.11
C THR A 4 14.39 9.12 15.11
N VAL A 5 13.80 9.31 13.93
CA VAL A 5 12.37 9.11 13.74
C VAL A 5 12.19 7.60 13.84
N GLY A 6 11.76 7.11 15.01
CA GLY A 6 11.40 5.72 15.19
C GLY A 6 10.23 5.40 14.28
N VAL A 7 10.52 4.77 13.14
CA VAL A 7 9.48 4.26 12.26
C VAL A 7 9.13 2.86 12.72
N ASP A 8 7.85 2.62 12.96
CA ASP A 8 7.33 1.33 13.38
C ASP A 8 7.02 0.47 12.13
N PRO A 9 7.88 -0.52 11.79
CA PRO A 9 7.68 -1.37 10.61
C PRO A 9 6.44 -2.26 10.71
N ASP A 10 5.98 -2.59 11.93
CA ASP A 10 4.76 -3.37 12.13
C ASP A 10 3.53 -2.54 11.77
N ARG A 11 3.54 -1.24 12.08
CA ARG A 11 2.49 -0.30 11.65
C ARG A 11 2.45 -0.11 10.14
N LEU A 12 3.61 -0.03 9.48
CA LEU A 12 3.70 0.04 8.02
C LEU A 12 3.13 -1.23 7.37
N SER A 13 3.49 -2.40 7.90
CA SER A 13 3.00 -3.70 7.43
C SER A 13 1.50 -3.88 7.65
N ALA A 14 0.99 -3.44 8.81
CA ALA A 14 -0.44 -3.44 9.11
C ALA A 14 -1.23 -2.51 8.16
N GLY A 15 -0.69 -1.33 7.87
CA GLY A 15 -1.26 -0.39 6.90
C GLY A 15 -1.30 -0.99 5.49
N ALA A 16 -0.21 -1.62 5.04
CA ALA A 16 -0.17 -2.30 3.75
C ALA A 16 -1.21 -3.44 3.65
N LYS A 17 -1.40 -4.21 4.73
CA LYS A 17 -2.41 -5.27 4.81
C LYS A 17 -3.83 -4.71 4.73
N ALA A 18 -4.11 -3.61 5.43
CA ALA A 18 -5.40 -2.95 5.40
C ALA A 18 -5.74 -2.44 3.98
N LEU A 19 -4.78 -1.80 3.31
CA LEU A 19 -4.96 -1.30 1.94
C LEU A 19 -5.23 -2.43 0.94
N LYS A 20 -4.50 -3.55 1.03
CA LYS A 20 -4.76 -4.74 0.19
C LYS A 20 -6.14 -5.34 0.44
N GLY A 21 -6.63 -5.30 1.68
CA GLY A 21 -7.98 -5.76 2.02
C GLY A 21 -9.07 -4.95 1.30
N VAL A 22 -8.90 -3.63 1.22
CA VAL A 22 -9.88 -2.74 0.57
C VAL A 22 -9.96 -2.98 -0.95
N THR A 23 -8.84 -3.25 -1.61
CA THR A 23 -8.80 -3.51 -3.07
C THR A 23 -9.27 -4.91 -3.47
N SER A 24 -9.52 -5.80 -2.50
CA SER A 24 -9.93 -7.20 -2.74
C SER A 24 -11.44 -7.44 -2.65
N GLY A 25 -12.23 -6.38 -2.43
CA GLY A 25 -13.68 -6.48 -2.25
C GLY A 25 -14.43 -6.84 -3.54
N PRO A 26 -15.64 -7.43 -3.43
CA PRO A 26 -16.49 -7.71 -4.58
C PRO A 26 -16.85 -6.41 -5.31
N ARG A 27 -16.69 -6.41 -6.64
CA ARG A 27 -17.03 -5.27 -7.49
C ARG A 27 -18.50 -5.40 -7.92
N PRO A 28 -19.31 -4.34 -7.78
CA PRO A 28 -20.65 -4.33 -8.38
C PRO A 28 -20.49 -4.49 -9.89
N SER A 29 -21.17 -5.46 -10.48
CA SER A 29 -21.15 -5.69 -11.93
C SER A 29 -22.53 -5.44 -12.54
N ALA A 30 -22.56 -4.91 -13.77
CA ALA A 30 -23.79 -4.81 -14.53
C ALA A 30 -24.32 -6.18 -14.98
N ASP A 31 -23.63 -7.31 -14.80
CA ASP A 31 -24.25 -8.62 -15.03
C ASP A 31 -25.37 -8.94 -14.01
N GLU A 32 -25.49 -8.16 -12.93
CA GLU A 32 -26.68 -8.14 -12.06
C GLU A 32 -27.87 -7.39 -12.72
N SER A 33 -27.74 -6.91 -13.96
CA SER A 33 -28.71 -6.07 -14.70
C SER A 33 -30.04 -6.71 -15.06
N SER A 34 -30.25 -7.99 -14.74
CA SER A 34 -31.53 -8.67 -14.93
C SER A 34 -32.72 -7.97 -14.23
N GLY A 35 -32.45 -7.04 -13.30
CA GLY A 35 -33.46 -6.23 -12.62
C GLY A 35 -33.91 -4.91 -13.29
N PHE A 36 -33.28 -4.44 -14.38
CA PHE A 36 -33.56 -3.08 -14.89
C PHE A 36 -34.83 -2.92 -15.74
N GLY A 37 -35.55 -4.01 -16.03
CA GLY A 37 -36.89 -3.97 -16.65
C GLY A 37 -36.96 -3.45 -18.10
N SER A 38 -35.87 -2.97 -18.69
CA SER A 38 -35.80 -2.48 -20.07
C SER A 38 -34.38 -2.62 -20.65
N ARG A 39 -34.30 -2.99 -21.94
CA ARG A 39 -33.04 -3.07 -22.69
C ARG A 39 -32.26 -1.75 -22.71
N VAL A 40 -32.97 -0.62 -22.79
CA VAL A 40 -32.35 0.72 -22.81
C VAL A 40 -31.67 1.03 -21.47
N ALA A 41 -32.29 0.61 -20.37
CA ALA A 41 -31.71 0.76 -19.04
C ALA A 41 -30.47 -0.14 -18.87
N GLY A 42 -30.51 -1.37 -19.37
CA GLY A 42 -29.33 -2.24 -19.42
C GLY A 42 -28.16 -1.64 -20.19
N GLU A 43 -28.40 -1.12 -21.40
CA GLU A 43 -27.35 -0.46 -22.20
C GLU A 43 -26.77 0.79 -21.54
N ALA A 44 -27.59 1.58 -20.84
CA ALA A 44 -27.12 2.75 -20.09
C ALA A 44 -26.21 2.35 -18.91
N VAL A 45 -26.57 1.28 -18.19
CA VAL A 45 -25.77 0.76 -17.07
C VAL A 45 -24.47 0.15 -17.58
N SER A 46 -24.47 -0.60 -18.67
CA SER A 46 -23.22 -1.14 -19.25
C SER A 46 -22.26 -0.02 -19.69
N ARG A 47 -22.77 1.09 -20.24
CA ARG A 47 -21.93 2.25 -20.58
C ARG A 47 -21.36 2.94 -19.34
N TYR A 48 -22.17 3.07 -18.29
CA TYR A 48 -21.73 3.61 -17.01
C TYR A 48 -20.69 2.72 -16.35
N GLU A 49 -20.90 1.41 -16.34
CA GLU A 49 -19.96 0.42 -15.81
C GLU A 49 -18.61 0.49 -16.53
N ALA A 50 -18.60 0.55 -17.87
CA ALA A 50 -17.36 0.68 -18.64
C ALA A 50 -16.55 1.93 -18.25
N TYR A 51 -17.21 3.04 -17.90
CA TYR A 51 -16.56 4.24 -17.39
C TYR A 51 -16.10 4.09 -15.94
N TRP A 52 -16.98 3.63 -15.05
CA TRP A 52 -16.74 3.51 -13.63
C TRP A 52 -15.68 2.45 -13.29
N VAL A 53 -15.70 1.28 -13.95
CA VAL A 53 -14.73 0.20 -13.76
C VAL A 53 -13.32 0.70 -14.06
N ARG A 54 -13.13 1.46 -15.13
CA ARG A 54 -11.81 2.02 -15.47
C ARG A 54 -11.31 2.98 -14.38
N GLY A 55 -12.17 3.85 -13.87
CA GLY A 55 -11.84 4.74 -12.76
C GLY A 55 -11.51 3.98 -11.48
N GLN A 56 -12.29 2.96 -11.16
CA GLN A 56 -12.08 2.12 -9.99
C GLN A 56 -10.79 1.30 -10.09
N THR A 57 -10.45 0.74 -11.26
CA THR A 57 -9.16 0.08 -11.51
C THR A 57 -7.99 1.02 -11.25
N ALA A 58 -8.06 2.27 -11.72
CA ALA A 58 -6.98 3.23 -11.47
C ALA A 58 -6.80 3.54 -9.98
N VAL A 59 -7.89 3.61 -9.21
CA VAL A 59 -7.84 3.77 -7.75
C VAL A 59 -7.24 2.53 -7.09
N ASP A 60 -7.66 1.33 -7.50
CA ASP A 60 -7.14 0.07 -6.96
C ASP A 60 -5.64 -0.07 -7.22
N ASP A 61 -5.15 0.29 -8.41
CA ASP A 61 -3.74 0.26 -8.77
C ASP A 61 -2.90 1.22 -7.91
N LEU A 62 -3.43 2.43 -7.64
CA LEU A 62 -2.78 3.40 -6.76
C LEU A 62 -2.71 2.88 -5.32
N VAL A 63 -3.79 2.28 -4.82
CA VAL A 63 -3.83 1.71 -3.47
C VAL A 63 -2.88 0.51 -3.35
N ALA A 64 -2.82 -0.35 -4.37
CA ALA A 64 -1.89 -1.46 -4.44
C ALA A 64 -0.43 -0.98 -4.48
N GLY A 65 -0.15 0.06 -5.27
CA GLY A 65 1.17 0.71 -5.32
C GLY A 65 1.59 1.27 -3.97
N LEU A 66 0.68 1.97 -3.26
CA LEU A 66 0.93 2.49 -1.92
C LEU A 66 1.20 1.35 -0.92
N ALA A 67 0.41 0.27 -0.97
CA ALA A 67 0.64 -0.89 -0.12
C ALA A 67 2.02 -1.53 -0.39
N GLY A 68 2.44 -1.61 -1.65
CA GLY A 68 3.78 -2.07 -2.03
C GLY A 68 4.89 -1.18 -1.47
N ALA A 69 4.74 0.14 -1.57
CA ALA A 69 5.70 1.10 -1.03
C ALA A 69 5.81 1.02 0.50
N LEU A 70 4.70 0.79 1.21
CA LEU A 70 4.71 0.59 2.67
C LEU A 70 5.46 -0.68 3.08
N VAL A 71 5.31 -1.78 2.33
CA VAL A 71 6.08 -3.01 2.56
C VAL A 71 7.57 -2.77 2.33
N GLN A 72 7.94 -2.15 1.21
CA GLN A 72 9.34 -1.83 0.93
C GLN A 72 9.96 -0.92 2.00
N ALA A 73 9.19 0.06 2.49
CA ALA A 73 9.61 0.90 3.60
C ALA A 73 9.83 0.08 4.86
N ALA A 74 8.88 -0.79 5.24
CA ALA A 74 8.99 -1.68 6.40
C ALA A 74 10.22 -2.60 6.34
N GLU A 75 10.57 -3.10 5.15
CA GLU A 75 11.77 -3.95 4.94
C GLU A 75 13.08 -3.14 4.98
N SER A 76 13.04 -1.86 4.63
CA SER A 76 14.23 -1.01 4.54
C SER A 76 14.68 -0.47 5.91
N TYR A 77 13.75 -0.22 6.84
CA TYR A 77 14.08 0.31 8.16
C TYR A 77 14.96 -0.64 9.00
N PRO A 78 14.69 -1.96 9.11
CA PRO A 78 15.55 -2.89 9.83
C PRO A 78 16.98 -2.95 9.28
N ARG A 79 17.17 -2.84 7.96
CA ARG A 79 18.50 -2.81 7.34
C ARG A 79 19.26 -1.55 7.72
N ARG A 80 18.58 -0.40 7.67
CA ARG A 80 19.17 0.87 8.09
C ARG A 80 19.53 0.89 9.58
N ASP A 81 18.65 0.36 10.42
CA ASP A 81 18.89 0.28 11.87
C ASP A 81 20.07 -0.65 12.18
N ALA A 82 20.22 -1.75 11.44
CA ALA A 82 21.38 -2.64 11.56
C ALA A 82 22.69 -1.97 11.08
N GLU A 83 22.67 -1.27 9.95
CA GLU A 83 23.83 -0.53 9.43
C GLU A 83 24.26 0.63 10.35
N ASP A 84 23.30 1.35 10.94
CA ASP A 84 23.57 2.40 11.91
C ASP A 84 24.10 1.80 13.23
N ALA A 85 23.55 0.67 13.69
CA ALA A 85 24.07 -0.05 14.87
C ALA A 85 25.51 -0.53 14.67
N ASP A 86 25.85 -1.06 13.49
CA ASP A 86 27.22 -1.49 13.15
C ASP A 86 28.20 -0.32 13.10
N ARG A 87 27.80 0.85 12.56
CA ARG A 87 28.63 2.07 12.62
C ARG A 87 28.92 2.51 14.06
N PHE A 88 27.92 2.48 14.94
CA PHE A 88 28.12 2.85 16.36
C PHE A 88 28.86 1.79 17.19
N ALA A 89 28.85 0.51 16.75
CA ALA A 89 29.64 -0.54 17.36
C ALA A 89 31.11 -0.49 16.92
N GLY A 90 31.38 -0.18 15.65
CA GLY A 90 32.73 -0.02 15.10
C GLY A 90 33.50 1.18 15.65
N ASP A 91 32.80 2.28 15.98
CA ASP A 91 33.41 3.51 16.50
C ASP A 91 33.82 3.42 17.99
N ARG A 92 33.46 2.33 18.69
CA ARG A 92 33.86 2.06 20.09
C ARG A 92 35.24 1.38 20.23
N GLY A 93 35.92 1.05 19.13
CA GLY A 93 37.25 0.43 19.12
C GLY A 93 38.44 1.40 19.03
N GLY A 94 38.18 2.71 18.91
CA GLY A 94 39.20 3.72 18.59
C GLY A 94 39.40 4.79 19.66
N PHE A 95 39.53 4.43 20.93
CA PHE A 95 40.04 5.36 21.95
C PHE A 95 41.42 4.92 22.40
N TYR A 96 42.45 5.30 21.64
CA TYR A 96 43.83 5.29 22.15
C TYR A 96 43.96 6.44 23.13
N GLY A 97 43.97 6.11 24.43
CA GLY A 97 44.33 7.01 25.50
C GLY A 97 45.79 7.47 25.38
N PHE A 98 46.01 8.69 25.87
CA PHE A 98 47.28 9.43 25.99
C PHE A 98 48.46 8.60 26.51
#